data_AF-D2RZJ0-F1
#
_entry.id   AF-D2RZJ0-F1
#
_cell.length_a   1.000
_cell.length_b   1.000
_cell.length_c   1.000
_cell.angle_alpha   90.00
_cell.angle_beta   90.00
_cell.angle_gamma   90.00
#
_symmetry.space_group_name_H-M   'P 1'
#
loop_
_entity.id
_entity.type
_entity.pdbx_description
1 polymer ?
#
loop_
_entity_poly.entity_id
_entity_poly.type
_entity_poly.pdbx_seq_one_letter_code
_entity_poly.pdbx_strand_id
1 'polypeptide(L)' 'MQVTAIREVECPECTKRTTISVPRDGVELKPSRSRKAFGDHTKVTCANGHSYWVYFC' A
#
# COMPACT_ATOMS: atom_id res chain seq x y z
N MET A 1 8.51 -18.88 -9.23
CA MET A 1 9.08 -17.73 -8.48
C MET A 1 8.02 -16.64 -8.45
N GLN A 2 7.46 -16.32 -7.29
CA GLN A 2 6.41 -15.30 -7.18
C GLN A 2 7.11 -13.92 -7.20
N VAL A 3 7.02 -13.21 -8.32
CA VAL A 3 7.72 -11.93 -8.52
C VAL A 3 7.03 -10.86 -7.67
N THR A 4 7.62 -10.53 -6.53
CA THR A 4 7.17 -9.40 -5.71
C THR A 4 7.85 -8.14 -6.23
N ALA A 5 7.05 -7.15 -6.61
CA ALA A 5 7.57 -5.86 -7.03
C ALA A 5 7.66 -4.91 -5.83
N ILE A 6 8.61 -3.99 -5.86
CA ILE A 6 8.78 -2.97 -4.83
C ILE A 6 8.22 -1.67 -5.38
N ARG A 7 7.28 -1.05 -4.67
CA ARG A 7 6.64 0.21 -5.07
C ARG A 7 6.60 1.19 -3.91
N GLU A 8 6.66 2.47 -4.23
CA GLU A 8 6.49 3.55 -3.26
C GLU A 8 5.03 4.00 -3.22
N VAL A 9 4.49 4.16 -2.02
CA VAL A 9 3.14 4.69 -1.79
C VAL A 9 3.21 5.82 -0.78
N GLU A 10 2.49 6.91 -1.03
CA GLU A 10 2.39 8.02 -0.09
C GLU A 10 1.41 7.69 1.04
N CYS A 11 1.85 7.95 2.27
CA CYS A 11 1.01 7.83 3.44
C CYS A 11 -0.09 8.92 3.36
N PRO A 12 -1.37 8.55 3.46
CA PRO A 12 -2.47 9.51 3.36
C PRO A 12 -2.54 10.48 4.56
N GLU A 13 -1.78 10.23 5.63
CA GLU A 13 -1.79 11.02 6.86
C GLU A 13 -0.66 12.07 6.91
N CYS A 14 0.55 11.69 6.48
CA CYS A 14 1.74 12.54 6.59
C CYS A 14 2.48 12.75 5.26
N THR A 15 1.93 12.24 4.15
CA THR A 15 2.48 12.40 2.79
C THR A 15 3.90 11.82 2.64
N LYS A 16 4.36 11.05 3.63
CA LYS A 16 5.65 10.34 3.53
C LYS A 16 5.51 9.15 2.59
N ARG A 17 6.46 9.03 1.67
CA ARG A 17 6.63 7.84 0.84
C ARG A 17 7.09 6.67 1.70
N THR A 18 6.38 5.56 1.57
CA THR A 18 6.71 4.28 2.19
C THR A 18 6.86 3.24 1.10
N THR A 19 7.92 2.45 1.19
CA THR A 19 8.19 1.39 0.25
C THR A 19 7.45 0.12 0.68
N ILE A 20 6.67 -0.46 -0.23
CA ILE A 20 5.89 -1.67 0.03
C ILE A 20 6.16 -2.73 -1.03
N SER A 21 6.06 -3.99 -0.63
CA SER A 21 6.09 -5.12 -1.55
C SER A 21 4.68 -5.39 -2.08
N VAL A 22 4.54 -5.49 -3.39
CA VAL A 22 3.27 -5.68 -4.09
C VAL A 22 3.34 -6.93 -4.97
N PRO A 23 2.20 -7.62 -5.17
CA PRO A 23 2.19 -8.93 -5.81
C PRO A 23 2.55 -8.90 -7.31
N ARG A 24 2.42 -7.74 -7.97
CA ARG A 24 2.79 -7.53 -9.39
C ARG A 24 3.29 -6.11 -9.62
N ASP A 25 4.24 -5.96 -10.52
CA ASP A 25 4.65 -4.65 -11.02
C ASP A 25 3.55 -4.05 -11.92
N GLY A 26 3.30 -2.74 -11.79
CA GLY A 26 2.28 -2.04 -12.59
C GLY A 26 0.86 -2.06 -12.03
N VAL A 27 0.64 -2.65 -10.85
CA VAL A 27 -0.65 -2.59 -10.15
C VAL A 27 -0.90 -1.17 -9.62
N GLU A 28 -2.13 -0.68 -9.75
CA GLU A 28 -2.48 0.65 -9.26
C GLU A 28 -2.62 0.60 -7.73
N LEU A 29 -1.87 1.46 -7.04
CA LEU A 29 -1.88 1.53 -5.58
C LEU A 29 -2.76 2.66 -5.11
N LYS A 30 -3.84 2.31 -4.41
CA LYS A 30 -4.76 3.27 -3.81
C LYS A 30 -4.63 3.25 -2.29
N PRO A 31 -3.86 4.17 -1.68
CA PRO A 31 -3.82 4.29 -0.23
C PRO A 31 -5.18 4.81 0.28
N SER A 32 -5.65 4.24 1.39
CA SER A 32 -6.86 4.65 2.09
C SER A 32 -6.71 4.46 3.58
N ARG A 33 -7.36 5.33 4.35
CA ARG A 33 -7.41 5.21 5.81
C ARG A 33 -8.41 4.15 6.28
N SER A 34 -9.35 3.76 5.42
CA SER A 34 -10.42 2.83 5.74
C SER A 34 -10.19 1.46 5.09
N ARG A 35 -10.53 0.39 5.81
CA ARG A 35 -10.55 -0.97 5.25
C ARG A 35 -11.81 -1.16 4.39
N LYS A 36 -11.67 -1.56 3.13
CA LYS A 36 -12.77 -1.99 2.26
C LYS A 36 -13.11 -3.43 2.61
N ALA A 37 -14.38 -3.77 2.46
CA ALA A 37 -14.86 -5.12 2.70
C ALA A 37 -14.37 -6.14 1.65
N PHE A 38 -14.02 -5.67 0.44
CA PHE A 38 -13.67 -6.53 -0.70
C PHE A 38 -12.50 -5.94 -1.51
N GLY A 39 -11.80 -6.82 -2.22
CA GLY A 39 -10.63 -6.51 -3.05
C GLY A 39 -9.29 -6.82 -2.37
N ASP A 40 -8.26 -7.06 -3.17
CA ASP A 40 -6.91 -7.28 -2.70
C ASP A 40 -6.36 -6.00 -2.04
N HIS A 41 -5.94 -6.14 -0.79
CA HIS A 41 -5.40 -5.04 -0.01
C HIS A 41 -4.33 -5.51 0.95
N THR A 42 -3.39 -4.61 1.24
CA THR A 42 -2.40 -4.83 2.28
C THR A 42 -2.45 -3.72 3.31
N LYS A 43 -2.10 -4.05 4.56
CA LYS A 43 -1.93 -3.06 5.62
C LYS A 43 -0.49 -2.58 5.60
N VAL A 44 -0.30 -1.27 5.60
CA VAL A 44 1.01 -0.63 5.58
C VAL A 44 1.13 0.28 6.79
N THR A 45 2.29 0.25 7.43
CA THR A 45 2.62 1.17 8.50
C THR A 45 3.74 2.07 8.02
N CYS A 46 3.52 3.39 7.99
CA CYS A 46 4.58 4.32 7.62
C CYS A 46 5.61 4.46 8.76
N ALA A 47 6.77 5.03 8.45
CA ALA A 47 7.83 5.27 9.43
C ALA A 47 7.42 6.17 10.62
N ASN A 48 6.31 6.93 10.50
CA ASN A 48 5.75 7.72 11.60
C ASN A 48 4.77 6.92 12.48
N GLY A 49 4.52 5.64 12.18
CA GLY A 49 3.61 4.78 12.94
C GLY A 49 2.14 4.82 12.48
N HIS A 50 1.80 5.59 11.44
CA HIS A 50 0.42 5.59 10.90
C HIS A 50 0.16 4.30 10.13
N SER A 51 -0.93 3.63 10.48
CA SER A 51 -1.40 2.43 9.77
C SER A 51 -2.48 2.79 8.76
N TYR A 52 -2.31 2.39 7.51
CA TYR A 52 -3.27 2.61 6.45
C TYR A 52 -3.36 1.37 5.55
N TRP A 53 -4.39 1.32 4.72
CA TRP A 53 -4.63 0.24 3.78
C TRP A 53 -4.25 0.68 2.38
N VAL A 54 -3.61 -0.20 1.62
CA VAL A 54 -3.30 0.02 0.21
C VAL A 54 -4.05 -1.03 -0.60
N TYR A 55 -4.94 -0.57 -1.46
CA TYR A 55 -5.66 -1.43 -2.40
C TYR A 55 -4.86 -1.59 -3.67
N PHE A 56 -4.96 -2.79 -4.23
CA PHE A 56 -4.40 -3.18 -5.50
C PHE A 56 -5.55 -3.20 -6.54
N CYS A 57 -5.52 -2.30 -7.52
CA CYS A 57 -6.47 -2.25 -8.64
C CYS A 57 -5.80 -2.53 -9.98
#